data_AF-A0A8A7KJ84-F1
#
_entry.id   AF-A0A8A7KJ84-F1
#
_cell.length_a   1.000
_cell.length_b   1.000
_cell.length_c   1.000
_cell.angle_alpha   90.00
_cell.angle_beta   90.00
_cell.angle_gamma   90.00
#
_symmetry.space_group_name_H-M   'P 1'
#
loop_
_entity.id
_entity.type
_entity.pdbx_description
1 polymer ?
#
loop_
_entity_poly.entity_id
_entity_poly.type
_entity_poly.pdbx_seq_one_letter_code
_entity_poly.pdbx_strand_id
1 'polypeptide(L)' 'MKDNIKNYEDLLEVDDLKLYKKILKEIEKNKDFYSSANPMEFTNSLLENCHINKKDLYNIIKIINSSNSK' A
#
# COMPACT_ATOMS: atom_id res chain seq x y z
N MET A 1 -29.77 3.42 -1.78
CA MET A 1 -28.56 4.10 -1.28
C MET A 1 -27.48 3.03 -1.20
N LYS A 2 -26.61 2.95 -2.22
CA LYS A 2 -25.60 1.90 -2.31
C LYS A 2 -24.34 2.32 -1.55
N ASP A 3 -24.03 1.53 -0.53
CA ASP A 3 -22.68 1.20 -0.04
C ASP A 3 -21.82 2.36 0.45
N ASN A 4 -22.02 2.76 1.71
CA ASN A 4 -21.00 3.46 2.51
C ASN A 4 -19.86 2.48 2.84
N ILE A 5 -19.02 2.15 1.85
CA ILE A 5 -17.65 1.74 2.17
C ILE A 5 -16.97 3.01 2.64
N LYS A 6 -16.82 3.18 3.96
CA LYS A 6 -15.87 4.14 4.54
C LYS A 6 -14.53 3.88 3.85
N ASN A 7 -13.96 4.87 3.18
CA ASN A 7 -12.66 4.71 2.54
C ASN A 7 -11.67 4.26 3.61
N TYR A 8 -10.95 3.15 3.40
CA TYR A 8 -9.93 2.68 4.34
C TYR A 8 -8.82 3.74 4.55
N GLU A 9 -8.70 4.70 3.63
CA GLU A 9 -7.88 5.90 3.78
C GLU A 9 -8.24 6.73 5.03
N ASP A 10 -9.50 6.70 5.48
CA ASP A 10 -9.96 7.39 6.70
C ASP A 10 -9.43 6.72 8.00
N LEU A 11 -8.91 5.49 7.89
CA LEU A 11 -8.32 4.72 8.99
C LEU A 11 -6.81 4.88 9.09
N LEU A 12 -6.18 5.50 8.08
CA LEU A 12 -4.75 5.77 8.07
C LEU A 12 -4.49 7.09 8.78
N GLU A 13 -3.50 7.10 9.68
CA GLU A 13 -2.96 8.37 10.17
C GLU A 13 -2.32 9.15 9.01
N VAL A 14 -2.12 10.46 9.20
CA VAL A 14 -1.65 11.37 8.14
C VAL A 14 -0.37 10.87 7.45
N ASP A 15 0.56 10.32 8.21
CA ASP A 15 1.84 9.84 7.67
C ASP A 15 1.69 8.47 6.99
N ASP A 16 0.84 7.59 7.52
CA ASP A 16 0.50 6.32 6.88
C ASP A 16 -0.23 6.54 5.54
N LEU A 17 -1.12 7.53 5.47
CA LEU A 17 -1.81 7.90 4.23
C LEU A 17 -0.84 8.43 3.17
N LYS A 18 0.14 9.25 3.57
CA LYS A 18 1.19 9.73 2.65
C LYS A 18 2.01 8.55 2.12
N LEU A 19 2.38 7.62 2.99
CA LEU A 19 3.12 6.43 2.59
C LEU A 19 2.31 5.55 1.64
N TYR A 20 1.04 5.31 1.95
CA TYR A 20 0.15 4.55 1.10
C TYR A 20 0.03 5.17 -0.31
N LYS A 21 -0.18 6.49 -0.39
CA LYS A 21 -0.22 7.21 -1.67
C LYS A 21 1.11 7.17 -2.43
N LYS A 22 2.24 7.15 -1.71
CA LYS A 22 3.56 6.97 -2.33
C LYS A 22 3.70 5.59 -2.98
N ILE A 23 3.27 4.54 -2.29
CA ILE A 23 3.26 3.16 -2.81
C ILE A 23 2.38 3.06 -4.05
N LEU A 24 1.16 3.60 -4.02
CA LEU A 24 0.26 3.59 -5.18
C LEU A 24 0.86 4.28 -6.40
N LYS A 25 1.48 5.45 -6.22
CA LYS A 25 2.15 6.18 -7.30
C LYS A 25 3.30 5.40 -7.90
N GLU A 26 4.08 4.72 -7.08
CA GLU A 26 5.20 3.91 -7.55
C GLU A 26 4.72 2.69 -8.35
N ILE A 27 3.65 2.03 -7.89
CA ILE A 27 3.02 0.92 -8.61
C ILE A 27 2.48 1.38 -9.96
N GLU A 28 1.79 2.52 -10.00
CA GLU A 28 1.27 3.09 -11.24
C GLU A 28 2.39 3.46 -12.22
N LYS A 29 3.48 4.06 -11.72
CA LYS A 29 4.64 4.45 -12.52
C LYS A 29 5.36 3.26 -13.17
N ASN A 30 5.43 2.12 -12.49
CA ASN A 30 6.14 0.92 -12.97
C ASN A 30 5.20 -0.27 -13.15
N LYS A 31 4.00 -0.01 -13.66
CA LYS A 31 2.90 -0.98 -13.75
C LYS A 31 3.30 -2.31 -14.39
N ASP A 32 4.09 -2.26 -15.46
CA ASP A 32 4.52 -3.47 -16.18
C ASP A 32 5.36 -4.38 -15.28
N PHE A 33 6.32 -3.81 -14.55
CA PHE A 33 7.12 -4.57 -13.58
C PHE A 33 6.24 -5.21 -12.51
N TYR A 34 5.38 -4.42 -11.85
CA TYR A 34 4.54 -4.93 -10.76
C TYR A 34 3.46 -5.91 -11.20
N SER A 35 3.09 -5.93 -12.49
CA SER A 35 2.15 -6.90 -13.06
C SER A 35 2.74 -8.31 -13.19
N SER A 36 4.07 -8.42 -13.33
CA SER A 36 4.78 -9.70 -13.49
C SER A 36 5.72 -10.04 -12.33
N ALA A 37 5.98 -9.10 -11.42
CA ALA A 37 6.88 -9.29 -10.30
C ALA A 37 6.38 -10.39 -9.35
N ASN A 38 7.30 -11.24 -8.91
CA ASN A 38 7.00 -12.18 -7.84
C ASN A 38 6.92 -11.45 -6.48
N PRO A 39 6.38 -12.09 -5.42
CA PRO A 39 6.21 -11.43 -4.12
C PRO A 39 7.50 -10.86 -3.51
N MET A 40 8.64 -11.49 -3.74
CA MET A 40 9.93 -11.02 -3.20
C MET A 40 10.44 -9.81 -3.98
N GLU A 41 10.36 -9.84 -5.31
CA GLU A 41 10.67 -8.70 -6.18
C GLU A 41 9.76 -7.51 -5.89
N PHE A 42 8.46 -7.75 -5.76
CA PHE A 42 7.46 -6.75 -5.41
C PHE A 42 7.81 -6.06 -4.10
N THR A 43 8.09 -6.86 -3.07
CA THR A 43 8.43 -6.34 -1.73
C THR A 43 9.73 -5.53 -1.77
N ASN A 44 10.81 -6.06 -2.35
CA ASN A 44 12.10 -5.39 -2.39
C ASN A 44 12.02 -4.08 -3.18
N SER A 45 11.33 -4.09 -4.32
CA SER A 45 11.12 -2.90 -5.14
C SER A 45 10.41 -1.79 -4.36
N LEU A 46 9.37 -2.12 -3.58
CA LEU A 46 8.70 -1.12 -2.74
C LEU A 46 9.62 -0.57 -1.64
N LEU A 47 10.42 -1.41 -0.98
CA LEU A 47 11.35 -0.95 0.05
C LEU A 47 12.38 0.04 -0.52
N GLU A 48 12.92 -0.27 -1.70
CA GLU A 48 13.93 0.54 -2.37
C GLU A 48 13.34 1.82 -2.96
N ASN A 49 12.33 1.70 -3.82
CA ASN A 49 11.79 2.84 -4.58
C ASN A 49 10.91 3.75 -3.72
N CYS A 50 10.23 3.20 -2.70
CA CYS A 50 9.50 4.03 -1.74
C CYS A 50 10.37 4.47 -0.55
N HIS A 51 11.66 4.10 -0.50
CA HIS A 51 12.58 4.43 0.60
C HIS A 51 11.97 4.15 1.99
N ILE A 52 11.40 2.97 2.15
CA ILE A 52 10.72 2.54 3.37
C ILE A 52 11.32 1.26 3.92
N ASN A 53 11.13 1.04 5.21
CA ASN A 53 11.56 -0.21 5.83
C ASN A 53 10.42 -1.26 5.83
N LYS A 54 10.79 -2.51 6.15
CA LYS A 54 9.85 -3.64 6.18
C LYS A 54 8.72 -3.46 7.19
N LYS A 55 8.98 -2.79 8.32
CA LYS A 55 7.99 -2.56 9.38
C LYS A 55 6.91 -1.60 8.90
N ASP A 56 7.29 -0.52 8.21
CA ASP A 56 6.35 0.46 7.67
C ASP A 56 5.46 -0.18 6.62
N LEU A 57 6.05 -0.93 5.68
CA LEU A 57 5.31 -1.67 4.66
C LEU A 57 4.33 -2.69 5.29
N TYR A 58 4.78 -3.43 6.30
CA TYR A 58 3.93 -4.38 7.02
C TYR A 58 2.75 -3.69 7.71
N ASN A 59 2.99 -2.55 8.37
CA ASN A 59 1.94 -1.80 9.07
C ASN A 59 0.86 -1.31 8.10
N ILE A 60 1.25 -0.75 6.95
CA ILE A 60 0.30 -0.32 5.92
C ILE A 60 -0.55 -1.48 5.41
N ILE A 61 0.09 -2.60 5.04
CA ILE A 61 -0.63 -3.80 4.58
C ILE A 61 -1.58 -4.32 5.66
N LYS A 62 -1.15 -4.32 6.92
CA LYS A 62 -1.97 -4.74 8.07
C LYS A 62 -3.19 -3.84 8.24
N ILE A 63 -3.06 -2.52 8.14
CA ILE A 63 -4.18 -1.58 8.28
C ILE A 63 -5.19 -1.79 7.15
N ILE A 64 -4.72 -1.91 5.90
CA ILE A 64 -5.57 -2.18 4.73
C ILE A 64 -6.34 -3.50 4.91
N ASN A 65 -5.66 -4.58 5.30
CA ASN A 65 -6.29 -5.89 5.49
C ASN A 65 -7.25 -5.94 6.68
N SER A 66 -6.96 -5.21 7.76
CA SER A 66 -7.87 -5.09 8.92
C SER A 66 -9.16 -4.35 8.55
N SER A 67 -9.11 -3.49 7.52
CA SER A 67 -10.26 -2.76 7.01
C SER A 67 -11.19 -3.63 6.14
N ASN A 68 -10.65 -4.68 5.52
CA ASN A 68 -11.39 -5.63 4.68
C ASN A 68 -12.06 -6.78 5.45
N SER A 69 -11.85 -6.89 6.77
CA SER A 69 -12.35 -7.99 7.60
C SER A 69 -13.68 -7.67 8.32
N LYS A 70 -14.56 -6.88 7.70
CA LYS A 70 -15.91 -6.59 8.20
C LYS A 70 -16.98 -6.95 7.19
#